data_AF-A1E949-F1
#
_entry.id   AF-A1E949-F1
#
_cell.length_a   1.000
_cell.length_b   1.000
_cell.length_c   1.000
_cell.angle_alpha   90.00
_cell.angle_beta   90.00
_cell.angle_gamma   90.00
#
_symmetry.space_group_name_H-M   'P 1'
#
loop_
_entity.id
_entity.type
_entity.pdbx_description
1 polymer ?
#
loop_
_entity_poly.entity_id
_entity_poly.type
_entity_poly.pdbx_seq_one_letter_code
_entity_poly.pdbx_strand_id
1 'polypeptide(L)' 'AFEAIPRALAENSGVKANEVISKLYAVHQEGNKNVGLDIEAEVPAVKDMLEAGVLDTYLGKYWAIKLATNAAVTVL' A
#
# COMPACT_ATOMS: atom_id res chain seq x y z
N ALA A 1 -3.36 5.43 -9.71
CA ALA A 1 -3.60 6.32 -8.55
C ALA A 1 -3.29 5.63 -7.22
N PHE A 2 -3.91 4.49 -6.90
CA PHE A 2 -3.69 3.82 -5.60
C PHE A 2 -2.26 3.33 -5.35
N GLU A 3 -1.51 2.97 -6.39
CA GLU A 3 -0.08 2.63 -6.28
C GLU A 3 0.80 3.76 -5.71
N ALA A 4 0.33 5.02 -5.76
CA ALA A 4 1.05 6.14 -5.17
C ALA A 4 1.23 5.97 -3.65
N ILE A 5 0.32 5.27 -2.97
CA ILE A 5 0.38 5.03 -1.53
C ILE A 5 1.53 4.08 -1.15
N PRO A 6 1.61 2.83 -1.66
CA PRO A 6 2.76 1.97 -1.38
C PRO A 6 4.06 2.51 -1.98
N ARG A 7 4.01 3.29 -3.08
CA ARG A 7 5.19 4.00 -3.61
C ARG A 7 5.75 4.99 -2.59
N ALA A 8 4.90 5.85 -2.03
CA ALA A 8 5.32 6.82 -1.03
C ALA A 8 5.89 6.14 0.22
N LEU A 9 5.29 5.02 0.67
CA LEU A 9 5.85 4.23 1.77
C LEU A 9 7.24 3.67 1.42
N ALA A 10 7.40 3.09 0.23
CA ALA A 10 8.68 2.54 -0.21
C ALA A 10 9.79 3.62 -0.29
N GLU A 11 9.48 4.77 -0.87
CA GLU A 11 10.42 5.90 -0.98
C GLU A 11 10.80 6.45 0.40
N ASN A 12 9.84 6.58 1.32
CA ASN A 12 10.10 7.01 2.70
C ASN A 12 10.93 6.00 3.50
N SER A 13 10.83 4.71 3.17
CA SER A 13 11.63 3.62 3.78
C SER A 13 12.98 3.40 3.08
N GLY A 14 13.32 4.20 2.05
CA GLY A 14 14.60 4.08 1.34
C GLY A 14 14.72 2.86 0.42
N VAL A 15 13.62 2.14 0.15
CA VAL A 15 13.59 0.98 -0.73
C VAL A 15 13.09 1.34 -2.13
N LYS A 16 13.51 0.58 -3.14
CA LYS A 16 13.14 0.83 -4.53
C LYS A 16 11.65 0.57 -4.78
N ALA A 17 10.86 1.63 -4.92
CA ALA A 17 9.40 1.54 -5.08
C ALA A 17 8.94 0.65 -6.24
N ASN A 18 9.60 0.69 -7.40
CA ASN A 18 9.19 -0.14 -8.55
C ASN A 18 9.35 -1.64 -8.27
N GLU A 19 10.38 -2.04 -7.52
CA GLU A 19 10.59 -3.45 -7.14
C GLU A 19 9.56 -3.91 -6.10
N VAL A 20 9.24 -3.05 -5.13
CA VAL A 20 8.19 -3.30 -4.13
C VAL A 20 6.83 -3.49 -4.80
N ILE A 21 6.45 -2.59 -5.70
CA ILE A 21 5.15 -2.64 -6.40
C ILE A 21 5.05 -3.91 -7.24
N SER A 22 6.11 -4.26 -7.98
CA SER A 22 6.16 -5.49 -8.78
C SER A 22 5.97 -6.75 -7.92
N LYS A 23 6.68 -6.84 -6.79
CA LYS A 23 6.54 -7.96 -5.84
C LYS A 23 5.14 -8.02 -5.23
N LEU A 24 4.58 -6.88 -4.81
CA LEU A 24 3.22 -6.82 -4.28
C LEU A 24 2.22 -7.34 -5.31
N TYR A 25 2.31 -6.91 -6.58
CA TYR A 25 1.42 -7.42 -7.62
C TYR A 25 1.51 -8.93 -7.83
N ALA A 26 2.72 -9.48 -7.91
CA ALA A 26 2.93 -10.92 -8.08
C ALA A 26 2.25 -11.72 -6.95
N VAL A 27 2.49 -11.33 -5.70
CA VAL A 27 1.94 -12.03 -4.53
C VAL A 27 0.42 -11.85 -4.41
N HIS A 28 -0.12 -10.68 -4.77
CA HIS A 28 -1.57 -10.44 -4.74
C HIS A 28 -2.31 -11.20 -5.85
N GLN A 29 -1.67 -11.44 -7.00
CA GLN A 29 -2.26 -12.25 -8.08
C GLN A 29 -2.45 -13.72 -7.65
N GLU A 30 -1.61 -14.22 -6.74
CA GLU A 30 -1.75 -15.55 -6.15
C GLU A 30 -2.88 -15.65 -5.11
N GLY A 31 -3.58 -14.54 -4.83
CA GLY A 31 -4.73 -14.49 -3.92
C GLY A 31 -4.39 -14.02 -2.49
N ASN A 32 -3.13 -13.68 -2.22
CA ASN A 32 -2.67 -13.25 -0.90
C ASN A 32 -3.01 -11.77 -0.66
N LYS A 33 -4.20 -11.51 -0.09
CA LYS A 33 -4.74 -10.15 0.13
C LYS A 33 -4.16 -9.43 1.35
N ASN A 34 -3.56 -10.17 2.27
CA ASN A 34 -3.04 -9.64 3.53
C ASN A 34 -1.59 -9.15 3.40
N VAL A 35 -0.95 -9.38 2.26
CA VAL A 35 0.47 -9.06 2.07
C VAL A 35 0.64 -7.57 1.84
N GLY A 36 1.63 -6.97 2.52
CA GLY A 36 1.97 -5.56 2.41
C GLY A 36 3.47 -5.34 2.30
N LEU A 37 3.89 -4.08 2.27
CA LEU A 37 5.30 -3.68 2.28
C LEU A 37 5.89 -3.87 3.68
N ASP A 38 7.07 -4.49 3.76
CA ASP A 38 7.85 -4.55 4.99
C ASP A 38 8.81 -3.35 5.07
N ILE A 39 8.56 -2.43 6.00
CA ILE A 39 9.36 -1.20 6.15
C ILE A 39 10.67 -1.42 6.93
N GLU A 40 10.75 -2.51 7.69
CA GLU A 40 11.92 -2.84 8.52
C GLU A 40 13.01 -3.56 7.69
N ALA A 41 12.66 -4.02 6.49
CA ALA A 41 13.60 -4.69 5.61
C ALA A 41 14.44 -3.66 4.83
N GLU A 42 15.76 -3.84 4.84
CA GLU A 42 16.70 -3.04 4.03
C GLU A 42 16.56 -3.30 2.52
N VAL A 43 15.90 -4.41 2.16
CA VAL A 43 15.63 -4.81 0.79
C VAL A 43 14.13 -4.71 0.49
N PRO A 44 13.72 -4.53 -0.78
CA PRO A 44 12.30 -4.56 -1.17
C PRO A 44 11.65 -5.89 -0.78
N ALA A 45 11.00 -5.94 0.37
CA ALA A 45 10.39 -7.14 0.92
C ALA A 45 8.91 -6.92 1.19
N VAL A 46 8.18 -8.03 1.20
CA VAL A 46 6.75 -8.07 1.49
C VAL A 46 6.51 -9.02 2.66
N LYS A 47 5.51 -8.72 3.47
CA LYS A 47 5.18 -9.45 4.70
C LYS A 47 3.66 -9.55 4.86
N ASP A 48 3.17 -10.57 5.56
CA ASP A 48 1.75 -10.63 5.93
C ASP A 48 1.44 -9.59 7.01
N MET A 49 0.52 -8.68 6.71
CA MET A 49 0.16 -7.55 7.59
C MET A 49 -0.77 -7.97 8.73
N LEU A 50 -1.52 -9.07 8.57
CA LEU A 50 -2.36 -9.64 9.62
C LEU A 50 -1.46 -10.24 10.70
N GLU A 51 -0.47 -11.05 10.30
CA GLU A 51 0.51 -11.65 11.21
C GLU A 51 1.40 -10.60 11.87
N ALA A 52 1.76 -9.53 11.14
CA ALA A 52 2.51 -8.40 11.68
C ALA A 52 1.68 -7.50 12.62
N GLY A 53 0.36 -7.68 12.70
CA GLY A 53 -0.53 -6.84 13.50
C GLY A 53 -0.69 -5.41 12.99
N VAL A 54 -0.31 -5.15 11.73
CA VAL A 54 -0.36 -3.82 11.10
C VAL A 54 -1.68 -3.70 10.33
N LEU A 55 -2.74 -3.28 11.04
CA LEU A 55 -4.08 -3.12 10.49
C LEU A 55 -4.58 -1.69 10.63
N ASP A 56 -5.41 -1.29 9.68
CA ASP A 56 -6.01 0.04 9.63
C ASP A 56 -7.53 -0.01 9.87
N THR A 57 -8.11 1.11 10.28
CA THR A 57 -9.57 1.20 10.43
C THR A 57 -10.27 1.18 9.08
N TYR A 58 -11.22 0.26 8.91
CA TYR A 58 -12.01 0.16 7.67
C TYR A 58 -12.75 1.47 7.34
N LEU A 59 -13.44 2.05 8.34
CA LEU A 59 -14.20 3.28 8.16
C LEU A 59 -13.30 4.46 7.76
N GLY A 60 -12.08 4.53 8.30
CA GLY A 60 -11.11 5.55 7.94
C GLY A 60 -10.75 5.48 6.45
N LYS A 61 -10.41 4.29 5.94
CA LYS A 61 -10.11 4.10 4.51
C LYS A 61 -11.31 4.38 3.62
N TYR A 62 -12.50 3.94 4.01
CA TYR A 62 -13.74 4.18 3.26
C TYR A 62 -13.99 5.68 3.05
N TRP A 63 -13.97 6.46 4.13
CA TRP A 63 -14.21 7.91 4.03
C TRP A 63 -13.07 8.65 3.34
N ALA A 64 -11.81 8.25 3.56
CA ALA A 64 -10.66 8.86 2.91
C ALA A 64 -10.78 8.78 1.37
N ILE A 65 -11.10 7.60 0.83
CA ILE A 65 -11.26 7.41 -0.62
C ILE A 65 -12.44 8.22 -1.16
N LYS A 66 -13.57 8.21 -0.43
CA LYS A 66 -14.76 8.97 -0.82
C LYS A 66 -14.51 10.48 -0.87
N LEU A 67 -13.83 11.03 0.14
CA LEU A 67 -13.54 12.46 0.19
C LEU A 67 -12.45 12.86 -0.82
N ALA A 68 -11.42 12.04 -1.01
CA ALA A 68 -10.37 12.30 -2.00
C ALA A 68 -10.94 12.32 -3.44
N THR A 69 -11.82 11.38 -3.77
CA THR A 69 -12.49 11.36 -5.08
C THR A 69 -13.45 12.53 -5.26
N ASN A 70 -14.26 12.87 -4.25
CA ASN A 70 -15.12 14.06 -4.29
C ASN A 70 -14.32 15.36 -4.50
N ALA A 71 -13.19 15.50 -3.81
CA ALA A 71 -12.31 16.66 -3.97
C ALA A 71 -11.74 16.74 -5.39
N ALA A 72 -11.23 15.62 -5.93
CA ALA A 72 -10.72 15.57 -7.30
C ALA A 72 -11.79 15.92 -8.35
N VAL A 73 -13.02 15.41 -8.19
CA VAL A 73 -14.16 15.71 -9.07
C VAL A 73 -14.63 17.16 -8.95
N THR A 74 -14.46 17.80 -7.80
CA THR A 74 -14.87 19.20 -7.60
C THR A 74 -13.89 20.18 -8.26
N VAL A 75 -12.62 19.81 -8.37
CA VAL A 75 -11.55 20.69 -8.89
C VAL A 75 -11.38 20.57 -10.41
N LEU A 76 -11.67 19.40 -11.00
CA LEU A 76 -11.58 19.12 -12.44
C LEU A 76 -12.87 19.47 -13.17
#